data_AF-W1YWN9-F1
#
_entry.id   AF-W1YWN9-F1
#
_cell.length_a   1.000
_cell.length_b   1.000
_cell.length_c   1.000
_cell.angle_alpha   90.00
_cell.angle_beta   90.00
_cell.angle_gamma   90.00
#
_symmetry.space_group_name_H-M   'P 1'
#
loop_
_entity.id
_entity.type
_entity.pdbx_description
1 polymer ?
#
loop_
_entity_poly.entity_id
_entity_poly.type
_entity_poly.pdbx_seq_one_letter_code
_entity_poly.pdbx_strand_id
1 'polypeptide(L)' 'RHAAVIGAASSLTVGEGFDLVAPHVPTPLLNQIDQLPFTFRHSVIETSEGFARVEILRTA' A
#
# COMPACT_ATOMS: atom_id res chain seq x y z
N ARG A 1 6.97 9.35 -7.39
CA ARG A 1 5.62 8.83 -7.01
C ARG A 1 5.65 8.05 -5.70
N HIS A 2 6.72 7.30 -5.40
CA HIS A 2 6.89 6.59 -4.12
C HIS A 2 6.71 7.48 -2.88
N ALA A 3 7.33 8.67 -2.83
CA ALA A 3 7.21 9.59 -1.70
C ALA A 3 5.76 9.99 -1.36
N ALA A 4 4.88 10.12 -2.37
CA ALA A 4 3.47 10.43 -2.14
C ALA A 4 2.70 9.26 -1.53
N VAL A 5 2.99 8.02 -1.96
CA VAL A 5 2.37 6.81 -1.39
C VAL A 5 2.83 6.59 0.05
N ILE A 6 4.11 6.79 0.33
CA ILE A 6 4.65 6.70 1.70
C ILE A 6 4.05 7.79 2.60
N GLY A 7 3.92 9.02 2.09
CA GLY A 7 3.24 10.10 2.81
C GLY A 7 1.78 9.78 3.11
N ALA A 8 1.04 9.24 2.13
CA ALA A 8 -0.34 8.80 2.31
C ALA A 8 -0.45 7.71 3.38
N ALA A 9 0.36 6.64 3.30
CA ALA A 9 0.38 5.57 4.29
C ALA A 9 0.71 6.09 5.70
N SER A 10 1.67 7.01 5.83
CA SER A 10 2.07 7.60 7.11
C SER A 10 0.99 8.51 7.72
N SER A 11 0.06 9.00 6.91
CA SER A 11 -1.05 9.86 7.36
C SER A 11 -2.29 9.09 7.80
N LEU A 12 -2.35 7.77 7.56
CA LEU A 12 -3.50 6.95 7.93
C LEU A 12 -3.62 6.80 9.44
N THR A 13 -4.84 6.92 9.95
CA THR A 13 -5.24 6.47 11.28
C THR A 13 -5.47 4.96 11.27
N VAL A 14 -5.42 4.31 12.44
CA VAL A 14 -5.78 2.88 12.55
C VAL A 14 -7.22 2.67 12.06
N GLY A 15 -7.40 1.70 11.16
CA GLY A 15 -8.68 1.42 10.50
C GLY A 15 -8.87 2.16 9.17
N GLU A 16 -8.01 3.13 8.83
CA GLU A 16 -8.02 3.79 7.52
C GLU A 16 -7.11 3.07 6.52
N GLY A 17 -7.45 3.21 5.24
CA GLY A 17 -6.72 2.57 4.15
C GLY A 17 -6.99 3.22 2.80
N PHE A 18 -6.27 2.76 1.77
CA PHE A 18 -6.47 3.17 0.38
C PHE A 18 -6.10 2.06 -0.60
N ASP A 19 -6.59 2.19 -1.83
CA ASP A 19 -6.20 1.34 -2.95
C ASP A 19 -5.00 1.93 -3.69
N LEU A 20 -3.95 1.12 -3.84
CA LEU A 20 -2.80 1.41 -4.69
C LEU A 20 -2.97 0.71 -6.03
N VAL A 21 -3.10 1.50 -7.10
CA VAL A 21 -3.16 1.01 -8.48
C VAL A 21 -1.80 1.19 -9.15
N ALA A 22 -1.26 0.11 -9.73
CA ALA A 22 0.03 0.09 -10.40
C ALA A 22 0.03 -0.88 -11.60
N PRO A 23 1.04 -0.82 -12.50
CA PRO A 23 1.12 -1.76 -13.63
C PRO A 23 1.40 -3.22 -13.25
N HIS A 24 1.84 -3.47 -12.03
CA HIS A 24 2.09 -4.79 -11.43
C HIS A 24 2.11 -4.63 -9.91
N VAL A 25 2.06 -5.73 -9.16
CA VAL A 25 2.12 -5.69 -7.69
C VAL A 25 3.43 -5.03 -7.25
N PRO A 26 3.40 -3.88 -6.55
CA PRO A 26 4.59 -3.08 -6.30
C PRO A 26 5.33 -3.56 -5.04
N THR A 27 5.80 -4.81 -5.04
CA THR A 27 6.45 -5.46 -3.88
C THR A 27 7.55 -4.62 -3.21
N PRO A 28 8.45 -3.93 -3.94
CA PRO A 28 9.45 -3.08 -3.28
C PRO A 28 8.85 -1.93 -2.48
N LEU A 29 7.74 -1.34 -2.94
CA LEU A 29 7.03 -0.28 -2.23
C LEU A 29 6.26 -0.84 -1.03
N LEU A 30 5.64 -2.01 -1.17
CA LEU A 30 4.98 -2.69 -0.04
C LEU A 30 5.98 -2.97 1.09
N ASN A 31 7.17 -3.49 0.74
CA ASN A 31 8.24 -3.70 1.70
C ASN A 31 8.69 -2.39 2.37
N GLN A 32 8.72 -1.26 1.65
CA GLN A 32 9.05 0.05 2.23
C GLN A 32 7.97 0.53 3.21
N ILE A 33 6.70 0.26 2.93
CA ILE A 33 5.58 0.56 3.84
C ILE A 33 5.69 -0.27 5.12
N ASP A 34 6.09 -1.54 5.00
CA ASP A 34 6.30 -2.43 6.15
C ASP A 34 7.51 -2.02 7.04
N GLN A 35 8.38 -1.14 6.56
CA GLN A 35 9.48 -0.57 7.36
C GLN A 35 9.08 0.73 8.11
N LEU A 36 7.87 1.24 7.91
CA LEU A 36 7.38 2.40 8.65
C LEU A 36 7.13 2.03 10.12
N PRO A 37 7.11 3.00 11.05
CA PRO A 37 6.85 2.75 12.47
C PRO A 37 5.35 2.46 12.77
N PHE A 38 4.63 1.86 11.82
CA PHE A 38 3.21 1.53 11.87
C PHE A 38 3.00 0.10 11.36
N THR A 39 1.87 -0.50 11.70
CA THR A 39 1.51 -1.83 11.20
C THR A 39 0.47 -1.70 10.10
N PHE A 40 0.76 -2.32 8.96
CA PHE A 40 -0.14 -2.37 7.82
C PHE A 40 -0.51 -3.81 7.47
N ARG A 41 -1.69 -3.97 6.88
CA ARG A 41 -2.07 -5.14 6.10
C ARG A 41 -2.18 -4.71 4.66
N HIS A 42 -1.55 -5.46 3.76
CA HIS A 42 -1.76 -5.33 2.33
C HIS A 42 -2.55 -6.53 1.78
N SER A 43 -3.34 -6.33 0.73
CA SER A 43 -4.08 -7.41 0.07
C SER A 43 -4.18 -7.12 -1.42
N VAL A 44 -3.74 -8.07 -2.26
CA VAL A 44 -3.92 -7.97 -3.71
C VAL A 44 -5.39 -8.22 -4.00
N ILE A 45 -6.09 -7.18 -4.46
CA ILE A 45 -7.53 -7.24 -4.75
C ILE A 45 -7.77 -7.72 -6.17
N GLU A 46 -6.94 -7.27 -7.11
CA GLU A 46 -7.06 -7.62 -8.52
C GLU A 46 -5.69 -7.55 -9.20
N THR A 47 -5.45 -8.46 -10.15
CA THR A 47 -4.27 -8.42 -11.01
C THR A 47 -4.59 -8.95 -12.40
N SER A 48 -4.05 -8.28 -13.41
CA SER A 48 -4.08 -8.67 -14.82
C SER A 48 -2.83 -8.15 -15.53
N GLU A 49 -2.70 -8.41 -16.83
CA GLU A 49 -1.54 -7.92 -17.59
C GLU A 49 -1.48 -6.38 -17.57
N GLY A 50 -0.41 -5.83 -17.00
CA GLY A 50 -0.23 -4.38 -16.89
C GLY A 50 -1.10 -3.70 -15.84
N PHE A 51 -1.70 -4.46 -14.91
CA PHE A 51 -2.53 -3.91 -13.84
C PHE A 51 -2.45 -4.73 -12.55
N ALA A 52 -2.38 -4.01 -11.42
CA ALA A 52 -2.59 -4.53 -10.09
C ALA A 52 -3.28 -3.47 -9.23
N ARG A 53 -4.23 -3.92 -8.41
CA ARG A 53 -4.84 -3.14 -7.33
C ARG A 53 -4.56 -3.82 -6.01
N VAL A 54 -3.95 -3.08 -5.09
CA VAL A 54 -3.60 -3.54 -3.75
C VAL A 54 -4.27 -2.65 -2.72
N GLU A 55 -5.07 -3.22 -1.84
CA GLU A 55 -5.58 -2.52 -0.66
C GLU A 55 -4.45 -2.42 0.37
N ILE A 56 -4.29 -1.24 0.99
CA ILE A 56 -3.39 -0.99 2.10
C ILE A 56 -4.22 -0.45 3.25
N LEU A 57 -4.21 -1.15 4.40
CA LEU A 57 -4.97 -0.82 5.60
C LEU A 57 -4.02 -0.69 6.79
N ARG A 58 -4.11 0.41 7.55
CA ARG A 58 -3.39 0.51 8.82
C ARG A 58 -4.13 -0.24 9.93
N THR A 59 -3.43 -1.13 10.61
CA THR A 59 -4.01 -2.00 11.65
C THR A 59 -3.50 -1.70 13.06
N ALA A 60 -2.33 -1.05 13.20
CA ALA A 60 -1.82 -0.50 14.46
C ALA A 60 -0.87 0.69 14.20
#